data_AF-A0A9D2KRW3-F1
#
_entry.id   AF-A0A9D2KRW3-F1
#
_cell.length_a   1.000
_cell.length_b   1.000
_cell.length_c   1.000
_cell.angle_alpha   90.00
_cell.angle_beta   90.00
_cell.angle_gamma   90.00
#
_symmetry.space_group_name_H-M   'P 1'
#
loop_
_entity.id
_entity.type
_entity.pdbx_description
1 polymer ?
#
loop_
_entity_poly.entity_id
_entity_poly.type
_entity_poly.pdbx_seq_one_letter_code
_entity_poly.pdbx_strand_id
1 'polypeptide(L)'
;MNHQPVLPHRYNLSLGYLPGAVAVLTGLFTSPETALYAGTGTGLLFILACWQNRPLLLYTTTAVLSLLLFLPLSWTETSLPLFVEGSIFIPALGLLLFGRSWTRLLLDKRRHRLVQSIEAAIVSARILFILVLTHGLIALLTLLLAPAFARTSTFLTQDVPLGVLILPILLNQIGICYFNKHLKRKGFVPVVNAQGKVIGRRPLLPGILHDDREAIYPVVRIAITAYNMLYLAPRPETTLDEPGKNDLPLEGYLIYGENISQAARRILHGLLPEASLQNLHYHFKYYYRDDTTRWLVFLCTFELENDDVLRGKGKLWTFRQIKQNLGKNYFSKFLEHEYEPLKDLIGTREKYKES
;
A
#
# COMPACT_ATOMS: atom_id res chain seq x y z
N MET A 1 -16.87 16.92 -0.89
CA MET A 1 -15.72 16.76 0.04
C MET A 1 -14.45 16.67 -0.80
N ASN A 2 -13.49 17.59 -0.61
CA ASN A 2 -12.24 17.60 -1.37
C ASN A 2 -11.43 16.32 -1.09
N HIS A 3 -11.44 15.39 -2.05
CA HIS A 3 -10.74 14.11 -1.92
C HIS A 3 -9.23 14.33 -2.02
N GLN A 4 -8.56 14.34 -0.87
CA GLN A 4 -7.10 14.34 -0.81
C GLN A 4 -6.55 13.05 -1.46
N PRO A 5 -5.44 13.13 -2.22
CA PRO A 5 -4.81 11.97 -2.83
C PRO A 5 -4.36 10.95 -1.77
N VAL A 6 -4.42 9.66 -2.15
CA VAL A 6 -4.06 8.53 -1.27
C VAL A 6 -2.59 8.56 -0.89
N LEU A 7 -1.73 8.77 -1.88
CA LEU A 7 -0.34 9.16 -1.72
C LEU A 7 -0.19 10.63 -2.15
N PRO A 8 0.15 11.54 -1.21
CA PRO A 8 0.52 12.90 -1.56
C PRO A 8 1.68 12.92 -2.57
N HIS A 9 1.66 13.85 -3.53
CA HIS A 9 2.79 14.07 -4.45
C HIS A 9 4.10 14.40 -3.72
N ARG A 10 4.03 14.83 -2.45
CA ARG A 10 5.17 15.02 -1.54
C ARG A 10 5.96 13.73 -1.27
N TYR A 11 5.41 12.56 -1.59
CA TYR A 11 6.11 11.27 -1.53
C TYR A 11 6.97 10.98 -2.76
N ASN A 12 6.98 11.87 -3.77
CA ASN A 12 7.91 11.75 -4.87
C ASN A 12 9.34 12.13 -4.42
N LEU A 13 9.97 11.29 -3.59
CA LEU A 13 11.33 11.51 -3.09
C LEU A 13 12.39 11.43 -4.19
N SER A 14 12.05 10.93 -5.37
CA SER A 14 12.92 10.96 -6.54
C SER A 14 13.18 12.38 -7.05
N LEU A 15 12.37 13.38 -6.64
CA LEU A 15 12.71 14.80 -6.80
C LEU A 15 14.07 15.16 -6.17
N GLY A 16 14.59 14.31 -5.28
CA GLY A 16 15.97 14.41 -4.81
C GLY A 16 17.03 14.33 -5.90
N TYR A 17 16.73 13.79 -7.09
CA TYR A 17 17.66 13.81 -8.23
C TYR A 17 17.63 15.10 -9.05
N LEU A 18 16.64 15.98 -8.81
CA LEU A 18 16.47 17.24 -9.53
C LEU A 18 17.72 18.13 -9.52
N PRO A 19 18.46 18.30 -8.39
CA PRO A 19 19.71 19.07 -8.40
C PRO A 19 20.74 18.53 -9.39
N GLY A 20 20.85 17.20 -9.50
CA GLY A 20 21.73 16.54 -10.46
C GLY A 20 21.28 16.77 -11.90
N ALA A 21 19.98 16.61 -12.16
CA ALA A 21 19.42 16.88 -13.49
C ALA A 21 19.62 18.35 -13.91
N VAL A 22 19.45 19.30 -12.99
CA VAL A 22 19.74 20.72 -13.23
C VAL A 22 21.21 20.92 -13.55
N ALA A 23 22.13 20.33 -12.76
CA ALA A 23 23.57 20.44 -13.02
C ALA A 23 23.92 19.95 -14.43
N VAL A 24 23.47 18.75 -14.82
CA VAL A 24 23.71 18.20 -16.15
C VAL A 24 23.11 19.10 -17.24
N LEU A 25 21.86 19.54 -17.09
CA LEU A 25 21.18 20.39 -18.07
C LEU A 25 21.91 21.72 -18.26
N THR A 26 22.31 22.40 -17.18
CA THR A 26 23.03 23.66 -17.28
C THR A 26 24.42 23.48 -17.89
N GLY A 27 25.08 22.36 -17.59
CA GLY A 27 26.40 22.03 -18.14
C GLY A 27 26.42 21.77 -19.64
N LEU A 28 25.25 21.59 -20.27
CA LEU A 28 25.15 21.54 -21.74
C LEU A 28 25.31 22.93 -22.40
N PHE A 29 25.14 24.01 -21.63
CA PHE A 29 25.14 25.38 -22.15
C PHE A 29 26.17 26.30 -21.49
N THR A 30 26.72 25.91 -20.33
CA THR A 30 27.60 26.74 -19.52
C THR A 30 28.83 25.96 -19.05
N SER A 31 29.79 26.67 -18.45
CA SER A 31 30.98 26.03 -17.90
C SER A 31 30.64 25.00 -16.81
N PRO A 32 31.44 23.94 -16.64
CA PRO A 32 31.17 22.91 -15.64
C PRO A 32 31.00 23.42 -14.20
N GLU A 33 31.77 24.45 -13.83
CA GLU A 33 31.69 25.06 -12.50
C GLU A 33 30.33 25.75 -12.28
N THR A 34 29.90 26.58 -13.24
CA THR A 34 28.60 27.27 -13.15
C THR A 34 27.43 26.29 -13.10
N ALA A 35 27.56 25.17 -13.82
CA ALA A 35 26.58 24.09 -13.80
C ALA A 35 26.49 23.38 -12.44
N LEU A 36 27.63 23.08 -11.81
CA LEU A 36 27.68 22.50 -10.47
C LEU A 36 27.15 23.47 -9.40
N TYR A 37 27.42 24.78 -9.53
CA TYR A 37 26.83 25.80 -8.67
C TYR A 37 25.31 25.88 -8.84
N ALA A 38 24.80 25.83 -10.07
CA ALA A 38 23.36 25.83 -10.34
C ALA A 38 22.66 24.60 -9.74
N GLY A 39 23.22 23.40 -9.93
CA GLY A 39 22.72 22.18 -9.31
C GLY A 39 22.74 22.25 -7.77
N THR A 40 23.87 22.64 -7.18
CA THR A 40 24.00 22.76 -5.72
C THR A 40 23.03 23.80 -5.14
N GLY A 41 22.90 24.96 -5.81
CA GLY A 41 21.98 26.03 -5.42
C GLY A 41 20.53 25.58 -5.47
N THR A 42 20.10 24.87 -6.52
CA THR A 42 18.75 24.30 -6.57
C THR A 42 18.51 23.26 -5.48
N GLY A 43 19.50 22.43 -5.16
CA GLY A 43 19.45 21.51 -4.02
C GLY A 43 19.23 22.20 -2.68
N LEU A 44 20.00 23.25 -2.39
CA LEU A 44 19.87 24.04 -1.17
C LEU A 44 18.52 24.74 -1.05
N LEU A 45 18.06 25.38 -2.14
CA LEU A 45 16.72 26.01 -2.18
C LEU A 45 15.61 24.98 -1.92
N PHE A 46 15.72 23.79 -2.51
CA PHE A 46 14.71 22.76 -2.34
C PHE A 46 14.74 22.13 -0.94
N ILE A 47 15.92 22.04 -0.31
CA ILE A 47 16.06 21.65 1.10
C ILE A 47 15.34 22.64 2.02
N LEU A 48 15.50 23.94 1.78
CA LEU A 48 14.81 24.98 2.55
C LEU A 48 13.29 24.88 2.38
N ALA A 49 12.82 24.69 1.14
CA ALA A 49 11.40 24.54 0.84
C ALA A 49 10.79 23.25 1.42
N CYS A 50 11.56 22.15 1.51
CA CYS A 50 11.08 20.84 1.93
C CYS A 50 11.54 20.40 3.33
N TRP A 51 11.96 21.35 4.19
CA TRP A 51 12.58 21.08 5.50
C TRP A 51 11.79 20.08 6.36
N GLN A 52 10.46 20.08 6.24
CA GLN A 52 9.57 19.26 7.06
C GLN A 52 9.51 17.78 6.66
N ASN A 53 9.88 17.43 5.42
CA ASN A 53 9.75 16.06 4.87
C ASN A 53 11.06 15.26 4.88
N ARG A 54 12.19 15.88 5.26
CA ARG A 54 13.54 15.27 5.31
C ARG A 54 13.87 14.33 4.13
N PRO A 55 13.80 14.80 2.87
CA PRO A 55 14.03 13.97 1.70
C PRO A 55 15.50 13.50 1.62
N LEU A 56 15.77 12.26 2.05
CA LEU A 56 17.14 11.71 2.12
C LEU A 56 17.91 11.83 0.81
N LEU A 57 17.26 11.50 -0.32
CA LEU A 57 17.87 11.59 -1.66
C LEU A 57 18.34 13.00 -2.00
N LEU A 58 17.56 14.01 -1.65
CA LEU A 58 17.89 15.42 -1.88
C LEU A 58 19.12 15.85 -1.09
N TYR A 59 19.22 15.43 0.18
CA TYR A 59 20.41 15.70 0.99
C TYR A 59 21.65 15.04 0.38
N THR A 60 21.53 13.78 -0.03
CA THR A 60 22.67 13.04 -0.59
C THR A 60 23.12 13.61 -1.93
N THR A 61 22.21 13.97 -2.83
CA THR A 61 22.58 14.54 -4.13
C THR A 61 23.18 15.94 -3.99
N THR A 62 22.60 16.79 -3.14
CA THR A 62 23.15 18.14 -2.88
C THR A 62 24.53 18.05 -2.24
N ALA A 63 24.74 17.11 -1.31
CA ALA A 63 26.05 16.87 -0.70
C ALA A 63 27.09 16.37 -1.73
N VAL A 64 26.69 15.46 -2.64
CA VAL A 64 27.55 14.99 -3.73
C VAL A 64 27.95 16.13 -4.66
N LEU A 65 27.00 16.95 -5.11
CA LEU A 65 27.30 18.10 -5.97
C LEU A 65 28.19 19.12 -5.27
N SER A 66 27.96 19.36 -3.98
CA SER A 66 28.82 20.21 -3.16
C SER A 66 30.25 19.65 -3.11
N LEU A 67 30.40 18.33 -2.95
CA LEU A 67 31.71 17.68 -2.91
C LEU A 67 32.43 17.74 -4.27
N LEU A 68 31.70 17.63 -5.38
CA LEU A 68 32.25 17.79 -6.74
C LEU A 68 32.83 19.19 -6.99
N LEU A 69 32.29 20.24 -6.36
CA LEU A 69 32.84 21.60 -6.44
C LEU A 69 34.22 21.74 -5.78
N PHE A 70 34.51 20.93 -4.75
CA PHE A 70 35.77 21.00 -3.99
C PHE A 70 36.82 19.98 -4.43
N LEU A 71 36.49 19.09 -5.36
CA LEU A 71 37.43 18.13 -5.92
C LEU A 71 38.40 18.84 -6.87
N PRO A 72 39.72 18.59 -6.79
CA PRO A 72 40.73 19.20 -7.67
C PRO A 72 40.76 18.49 -9.04
N LEU A 73 39.60 18.32 -9.66
CA LEU A 73 39.41 17.66 -10.96
C LEU A 73 39.06 18.72 -11.99
N SER A 74 39.79 18.75 -13.11
CA SER A 74 39.47 19.61 -14.26
C SER A 74 38.32 18.98 -15.05
N TRP A 75 37.09 19.36 -14.73
CA TRP A 75 35.91 18.89 -15.44
C TRP A 75 35.90 19.44 -16.86
N THR A 76 35.69 18.57 -17.84
CA THR A 76 35.40 19.00 -19.21
C THR A 76 33.89 19.02 -19.42
N GLU A 77 33.41 19.90 -20.31
CA GLU A 77 31.99 19.93 -20.73
C GLU A 77 31.50 18.55 -21.18
N THR A 78 32.39 17.78 -21.81
CA THR A 78 32.09 16.44 -22.32
C THR A 78 31.99 15.34 -21.26
N SER A 79 32.60 15.52 -20.08
CA SER A 79 32.69 14.49 -19.05
C SER A 79 31.79 14.77 -17.85
N LEU A 80 31.44 16.03 -17.61
CA LEU A 80 30.60 16.44 -16.48
C LEU A 80 29.28 15.65 -16.39
N PRO A 81 28.49 15.45 -17.46
CA PRO A 81 27.24 14.70 -17.39
C PRO A 81 27.39 13.29 -16.80
N LEU A 82 28.39 12.56 -17.28
CA LEU A 82 28.70 11.20 -16.83
C LEU A 82 29.22 11.18 -15.39
N PHE A 83 30.05 12.14 -15.01
CA PHE A 83 30.56 12.26 -13.63
C PHE A 83 29.45 12.56 -12.64
N VAL A 84 28.52 13.45 -12.97
CA VAL A 84 27.36 13.77 -12.11
C VAL A 84 26.47 12.54 -11.95
N GLU A 85 26.15 11.83 -13.05
CA GLU A 85 25.39 10.57 -13.00
C GLU A 85 26.08 9.53 -12.10
N GLY A 86 27.36 9.24 -12.36
CA GLY A 86 28.13 8.26 -11.61
C GLY A 86 28.28 8.62 -10.12
N SER A 87 28.42 9.90 -9.80
CA SER A 87 28.55 10.36 -8.41
C SER A 87 27.24 10.26 -7.65
N ILE A 88 26.09 10.52 -8.29
CA ILE A 88 24.76 10.36 -7.69
C ILE A 88 24.38 8.87 -7.55
N PHE A 89 24.94 8.00 -8.39
CA PHE A 89 24.76 6.56 -8.28
C PHE A 89 25.36 5.98 -6.98
N ILE A 90 26.48 6.49 -6.49
CA ILE A 90 27.16 6.00 -5.28
C ILE A 90 26.24 6.00 -4.04
N PRO A 91 25.62 7.12 -3.62
CA PRO A 91 24.70 7.12 -2.48
C PRO A 91 23.43 6.30 -2.75
N ALA A 92 22.96 6.23 -4.00
CA ALA A 92 21.82 5.37 -4.36
C ALA A 92 22.17 3.89 -4.16
N LEU A 93 23.36 3.45 -4.57
CA LEU A 93 23.86 2.09 -4.33
C LEU A 93 24.02 1.82 -2.83
N GLY A 94 24.57 2.77 -2.07
CA GLY A 94 24.66 2.67 -0.61
C GLY A 94 23.30 2.45 0.06
N LEU A 95 22.24 3.13 -0.40
CA LEU A 95 20.88 2.91 0.08
C LEU A 95 20.36 1.51 -0.26
N LEU A 96 20.69 0.96 -1.43
CA LEU A 96 20.27 -0.39 -1.81
C LEU A 96 20.97 -1.47 -0.99
N LEU A 97 22.26 -1.30 -0.71
CA LEU A 97 23.07 -2.27 0.04
C LEU A 97 22.77 -2.23 1.54
N PHE A 98 22.72 -1.03 2.14
CA PHE A 98 22.67 -0.87 3.60
C PHE A 98 21.33 -0.37 4.13
N GLY A 99 20.42 0.09 3.26
CA GLY A 99 19.17 0.72 3.67
C GLY A 99 18.28 -0.17 4.53
N ARG A 100 18.23 -1.49 4.27
CA ARG A 100 17.48 -2.46 5.09
C ARG A 100 18.03 -2.61 6.51
N SER A 101 19.35 -2.51 6.68
CA SER A 101 19.97 -2.56 8.00
C SER A 101 19.67 -1.27 8.78
N TRP A 102 19.68 -0.12 8.10
CA TRP A 102 19.34 1.16 8.71
C TRP A 102 17.87 1.27 9.10
N THR A 103 16.93 0.75 8.30
CA THR A 103 15.51 0.77 8.66
C THR A 103 15.25 0.01 9.96
N ARG A 104 15.84 -1.19 10.13
CA ARG A 104 15.73 -1.97 11.37
C ARG A 104 16.25 -1.19 12.59
N LEU A 105 17.47 -0.64 12.48
CA LEU A 105 18.07 0.14 13.57
C LEU A 105 17.28 1.41 13.91
N LEU A 106 16.63 2.04 12.93
CA LEU A 106 15.83 3.26 13.12
C LEU A 106 14.41 2.96 13.63
N LEU A 107 13.87 1.78 13.32
CA LEU A 107 12.63 1.27 13.91
C LEU A 107 12.80 1.07 15.42
N ASP A 108 13.90 0.47 15.86
CA ASP A 108 14.22 0.31 17.29
C ASP A 108 14.32 1.65 18.02
N LYS A 109 14.83 2.69 17.34
CA LYS A 109 14.92 4.06 17.85
C LYS A 109 13.63 4.87 17.69
N ARG A 110 12.50 4.26 17.31
CA ARG A 110 11.18 4.89 17.09
C ARG A 110 11.20 6.08 16.10
N ARG A 111 12.13 6.08 15.14
CA ARG A 111 12.29 7.16 14.14
C ARG A 111 11.45 6.92 12.88
N HIS A 112 10.13 6.73 13.04
CA HIS A 112 9.21 6.33 11.97
C HIS A 112 9.26 7.21 10.71
N ARG A 113 9.44 8.53 10.86
CA ARG A 113 9.54 9.45 9.70
C ARG A 113 10.78 9.21 8.83
N LEU A 114 11.92 8.88 9.45
CA LEU A 114 13.15 8.57 8.72
C LEU A 114 13.10 7.20 8.07
N VAL A 115 12.47 6.22 8.73
CA VAL A 115 12.22 4.89 8.16
C VAL A 115 11.42 5.02 6.87
N GLN A 116 10.30 5.76 6.90
CA GLN A 116 9.49 6.02 5.72
C GLN A 116 10.28 6.72 4.60
N SER A 117 11.12 7.70 4.95
CA SER A 117 11.97 8.37 3.96
C SER A 117 12.99 7.41 3.34
N ILE A 118 13.59 6.50 4.11
CA ILE A 118 14.56 5.52 3.60
C ILE A 118 13.87 4.50 2.71
N GLU A 119 12.72 3.97 3.11
CA GLU A 119 11.97 3.00 2.33
C GLU A 119 11.55 3.56 0.97
N ALA A 120 11.02 4.79 0.94
CA ALA A 120 10.68 5.45 -0.30
C ALA A 120 11.93 5.82 -1.14
N ALA A 121 13.05 6.20 -0.51
CA ALA A 121 14.31 6.43 -1.21
C ALA A 121 14.88 5.16 -1.84
N ILE A 122 14.76 4.00 -1.18
CA ILE A 122 15.19 2.69 -1.72
C ILE A 122 14.42 2.36 -3.00
N VAL A 123 13.10 2.60 -3.04
CA VAL A 123 12.28 2.35 -4.24
C VAL A 123 12.79 3.18 -5.42
N SER A 124 13.02 4.47 -5.21
CA SER A 124 13.57 5.37 -6.22
C SER A 124 15.00 5.00 -6.64
N ALA A 125 15.86 4.62 -5.68
CA ALA A 125 17.23 4.21 -5.93
C ALA A 125 17.33 2.96 -6.82
N ARG A 126 16.36 2.03 -6.72
CA ARG A 126 16.32 0.85 -7.62
C ARG A 126 16.11 1.24 -9.08
N ILE A 127 15.22 2.20 -9.34
CA ILE A 127 14.94 2.68 -10.70
C ILE A 127 16.21 3.34 -11.26
N LEU A 128 16.82 4.24 -10.50
CA LEU A 128 18.08 4.87 -10.91
C LEU A 128 19.18 3.83 -11.14
N PHE A 129 19.32 2.84 -10.25
CA PHE A 129 20.32 1.78 -10.39
C PHE A 129 20.18 1.02 -11.70
N ILE A 130 18.96 0.61 -12.07
CA ILE A 130 18.70 -0.10 -13.32
C ILE A 130 19.10 0.79 -14.51
N LEU A 131 18.70 2.06 -14.51
CA LEU A 131 19.00 2.97 -15.61
C LEU A 131 20.49 3.27 -15.75
N VAL A 132 21.19 3.58 -14.66
CA VAL A 132 22.65 3.83 -14.67
C VAL A 132 23.41 2.57 -15.09
N LEU A 133 23.02 1.39 -14.61
CA LEU A 133 23.66 0.14 -14.99
C LEU A 133 23.46 -0.16 -16.48
N THR A 134 22.24 0.01 -16.99
CA THR A 134 21.94 -0.18 -18.42
C THR A 134 22.70 0.84 -19.27
N HIS A 135 22.67 2.11 -18.88
CA HIS A 135 23.38 3.18 -19.58
C HIS A 135 24.90 2.93 -19.60
N GLY A 136 25.50 2.64 -18.44
CA GLY A 136 26.92 2.36 -18.32
C GLY A 136 27.38 1.15 -19.13
N LEU A 137 26.57 0.09 -19.21
CA LEU A 137 26.88 -1.07 -20.05
C LEU A 137 26.87 -0.73 -21.55
N ILE A 138 25.87 0.02 -22.00
CA ILE A 138 25.76 0.46 -23.40
C ILE A 138 26.91 1.42 -23.75
N ALA A 139 27.20 2.40 -22.89
CA ALA A 139 28.29 3.34 -23.06
C ALA A 139 29.63 2.60 -23.15
N LEU A 140 29.89 1.64 -22.25
CA LEU A 140 31.10 0.81 -22.28
C LEU A 140 31.23 0.01 -23.58
N LEU A 141 30.15 -0.64 -24.03
CA LEU A 141 30.14 -1.39 -25.29
C LEU A 141 30.46 -0.49 -26.49
N THR A 142 29.85 0.70 -26.56
CA THR A 142 30.13 1.65 -27.65
C THR A 142 31.54 2.22 -27.61
N LEU A 143 32.13 2.38 -26.41
CA LEU A 143 33.52 2.79 -26.24
C LEU A 143 34.50 1.71 -26.69
N LEU A 144 34.22 0.43 -26.40
CA LEU A 144 35.03 -0.69 -26.87
C LEU A 144 34.97 -0.87 -28.40
N LEU A 145 33.88 -0.43 -29.02
CA LEU A 145 33.67 -0.45 -30.48
C LEU A 145 33.90 0.93 -31.13
N ALA A 146 34.61 1.83 -30.45
CA ALA A 146 34.69 3.26 -30.75
C ALA A 146 34.92 3.67 -32.22
N PRO A 147 35.80 3.03 -33.04
CA PRO A 147 36.00 3.51 -34.41
C PRO A 147 34.73 3.40 -35.28
N ALA A 148 33.79 2.51 -34.95
CA ALA A 148 32.51 2.38 -35.65
C ALA A 148 31.37 3.24 -35.05
N PHE A 149 31.51 3.69 -33.80
CA PHE A 149 30.42 4.30 -33.03
C PHE A 149 30.78 5.65 -32.37
N ALA A 150 31.78 6.36 -32.86
CA ALA A 150 32.26 7.63 -32.27
C ALA A 150 31.13 8.64 -31.98
N ARG A 151 30.23 8.88 -32.95
CA ARG A 151 29.08 9.80 -32.77
C ARG A 151 28.11 9.31 -31.69
N THR A 152 27.84 8.00 -31.66
CA THR A 152 26.94 7.38 -30.69
C THR A 152 27.54 7.43 -29.27
N SER A 153 28.85 7.20 -29.14
CA SER A 153 29.58 7.29 -27.87
C SER A 153 29.53 8.71 -27.28
N THR A 154 29.72 9.74 -28.11
CA THR A 154 29.57 11.14 -27.68
C THR A 154 28.14 11.45 -27.20
N PHE A 155 27.13 11.03 -27.96
CA PHE A 155 25.72 11.23 -27.57
C PHE A 155 25.38 10.52 -26.25
N LEU A 156 25.82 9.26 -26.08
CA LEU A 156 25.61 8.49 -24.85
C LEU A 156 26.28 9.16 -23.64
N THR A 157 27.47 9.73 -23.81
CA THR A 157 28.21 10.34 -22.69
C THR A 157 27.75 11.75 -22.34
N GLN A 158 27.16 12.50 -23.27
CA GLN A 158 26.77 13.90 -23.07
C GLN A 158 25.27 14.10 -22.80
N ASP A 159 24.40 13.50 -23.63
CA ASP A 159 22.97 13.82 -23.61
C ASP A 159 22.14 12.83 -22.77
N VAL A 160 22.49 11.55 -22.81
CA VAL A 160 21.76 10.48 -22.12
C VAL A 160 21.78 10.58 -20.58
N PRO A 161 22.84 11.08 -19.92
CA PRO A 161 22.86 11.23 -18.47
C PRO A 161 21.73 12.10 -17.91
N LEU A 162 21.33 13.13 -18.65
CA LEU A 162 20.17 13.95 -18.28
C LEU A 162 18.89 13.11 -18.25
N GLY A 163 18.70 12.26 -19.26
CA GLY A 163 17.59 11.31 -19.35
C GLY A 163 17.61 10.32 -18.19
N VAL A 164 18.78 9.78 -17.82
CA VAL A 164 18.94 8.83 -16.71
C VAL A 164 18.56 9.45 -15.36
N LEU A 165 18.76 10.76 -15.16
CA LEU A 165 18.37 11.46 -13.93
C LEU A 165 16.90 11.92 -13.93
N ILE A 166 16.33 12.28 -15.09
CA ILE A 166 14.93 12.73 -15.22
C ILE A 166 13.95 11.54 -15.23
N LEU A 167 14.29 10.44 -15.89
CA LEU A 167 13.39 9.31 -16.08
C LEU A 167 12.90 8.67 -14.76
N PRO A 168 13.72 8.47 -13.71
CA PRO A 168 13.25 8.05 -12.40
C PRO A 168 12.18 8.99 -11.81
N ILE A 169 12.33 10.30 -12.04
CA ILE A 169 11.39 11.32 -11.55
C ILE A 169 10.03 11.14 -12.20
N LEU A 170 10.03 10.99 -13.53
CA LEU A 170 8.81 10.78 -14.31
C LEU A 170 8.15 9.44 -13.98
N LEU A 171 8.90 8.34 -13.94
CA LEU A 171 8.38 7.01 -13.64
C LEU A 171 7.77 6.94 -12.24
N ASN A 172 8.42 7.54 -11.23
CA ASN A 172 7.86 7.59 -9.88
C ASN A 172 6.60 8.45 -9.82
N GLN A 173 6.57 9.58 -10.53
CA GLN A 173 5.39 10.44 -10.63
C GLN A 173 4.22 9.73 -11.32
N ILE A 174 4.47 9.02 -12.43
CA ILE A 174 3.48 8.19 -13.12
C ILE A 174 2.96 7.09 -12.19
N GLY A 175 3.86 6.43 -11.45
CA GLY A 175 3.51 5.43 -10.44
C GLY A 175 2.56 5.97 -9.37
N ILE A 176 2.86 7.14 -8.81
CA ILE A 176 1.99 7.81 -7.81
C ILE A 176 0.64 8.17 -8.43
N CYS A 177 0.61 8.72 -9.65
CA CYS A 177 -0.62 9.05 -10.36
C CYS A 177 -1.48 7.81 -10.63
N TYR A 178 -0.86 6.73 -11.13
CA TYR A 178 -1.52 5.46 -11.39
C TYR A 178 -2.09 4.85 -10.11
N PHE A 179 -1.29 4.83 -9.04
CA PHE A 179 -1.70 4.34 -7.72
C PHE A 179 -2.89 5.13 -7.18
N ASN A 180 -2.83 6.45 -7.22
CA ASN A 180 -3.93 7.32 -6.79
C ASN A 180 -5.20 7.09 -7.62
N LYS A 181 -5.09 6.93 -8.95
CA LYS A 181 -6.22 6.65 -9.83
C LYS A 181 -6.85 5.28 -9.53
N HIS A 182 -6.03 4.25 -9.31
CA HIS A 182 -6.50 2.89 -9.05
C HIS A 182 -7.12 2.74 -7.67
N LEU A 183 -6.55 3.40 -6.66
CA LEU A 183 -7.07 3.37 -5.29
C LEU A 183 -8.29 4.26 -5.07
N LYS A 184 -8.46 5.32 -5.85
CA LYS A 184 -9.70 6.10 -5.87
C LYS A 184 -10.94 5.21 -6.10
N ARG A 185 -10.77 4.09 -6.83
CA ARG A 185 -11.85 3.13 -7.11
C ARG A 185 -12.02 2.06 -6.03
N LYS A 186 -10.98 1.75 -5.25
CA LYS A 186 -10.98 0.61 -4.32
C LYS A 186 -11.32 0.98 -2.87
N GLY A 187 -11.28 2.25 -2.48
CA GLY A 187 -11.64 2.66 -1.13
C GLY A 187 -10.60 2.26 -0.07
N PHE A 188 -10.90 2.57 1.20
CA PHE A 188 -10.02 2.32 2.34
C PHE A 188 -10.75 1.56 3.44
N VAL A 189 -10.01 0.82 4.26
CA VAL A 189 -10.47 0.21 5.51
C VAL A 189 -9.88 1.01 6.69
N PRO A 190 -10.65 1.41 7.70
CA PRO A 190 -10.11 2.01 8.90
C PRO A 190 -9.28 0.99 9.68
N VAL A 191 -8.17 1.44 10.28
CA VAL A 191 -7.47 0.69 11.32
C VAL A 191 -7.94 1.23 12.65
N VAL A 192 -8.39 0.35 13.54
CA VAL A 192 -8.95 0.72 14.84
C VAL A 192 -8.09 0.21 15.99
N ASN A 193 -8.28 0.78 17.18
CA ASN A 193 -7.80 0.16 18.41
C ASN A 193 -8.84 -0.84 18.96
N ALA A 194 -8.52 -1.53 20.06
CA ALA A 194 -9.42 -2.50 20.70
C ALA A 194 -10.78 -1.92 21.13
N GLN A 195 -10.87 -0.60 21.37
CA GLN A 195 -12.11 0.08 21.72
C GLN A 195 -12.98 0.41 20.49
N GLY A 196 -12.42 0.32 19.28
CA GLY A 196 -13.07 0.69 18.02
C GLY A 196 -12.81 2.14 17.58
N LYS A 197 -11.89 2.86 18.23
CA LYS A 197 -11.47 4.20 17.79
C LYS A 197 -10.54 4.09 16.59
N VAL A 198 -10.80 4.88 15.55
CA VAL A 198 -9.96 4.94 14.35
C VAL A 198 -8.60 5.55 14.67
N ILE A 199 -7.53 4.79 14.40
CA ILE A 199 -6.12 5.21 14.57
C ILE A 199 -5.40 5.37 13.23
N GLY A 200 -5.99 4.87 12.14
CA GLY A 200 -5.41 4.96 10.81
C GLY A 200 -6.34 4.43 9.73
N ARG A 201 -5.79 4.23 8.53
CA ARG A 201 -6.49 3.61 7.40
C ARG A 201 -5.52 2.84 6.51
N ARG A 202 -6.02 1.82 5.83
CA ARG A 202 -5.29 1.01 4.85
C ARG A 202 -6.08 0.95 3.55
N PRO A 203 -5.41 0.84 2.40
CA PRO A 203 -6.10 0.59 1.14
C PRO A 203 -6.88 -0.74 1.22
N LEU A 204 -8.10 -0.78 0.67
CA LEU A 204 -8.90 -2.01 0.59
C LEU A 204 -8.32 -2.93 -0.50
N LEU A 205 -7.19 -3.58 -0.17
CA LEU A 205 -6.46 -4.50 -1.02
C LEU A 205 -6.18 -5.77 -0.19
N PRO A 206 -6.74 -6.95 -0.57
CA PRO A 206 -6.64 -8.17 0.24
C PRO A 206 -5.22 -8.51 0.69
N GLY A 207 -4.22 -8.40 -0.20
CA GLY A 207 -2.82 -8.67 0.16
C GLY A 207 -2.26 -7.73 1.24
N ILE A 208 -2.56 -6.43 1.16
CA ILE A 208 -2.08 -5.46 2.16
C ILE A 208 -2.78 -5.67 3.50
N LEU A 209 -4.08 -5.99 3.49
CA LEU A 209 -4.84 -6.22 4.71
C LEU A 209 -4.38 -7.49 5.42
N HIS A 210 -4.01 -8.53 4.68
CA HIS A 210 -3.54 -9.79 5.24
C HIS A 210 -2.10 -9.72 5.76
N ASP A 211 -1.21 -8.98 5.07
CA ASP A 211 0.19 -8.83 5.49
C ASP A 211 0.35 -7.95 6.75
N ASP A 212 -0.61 -7.07 7.04
CA ASP A 212 -0.58 -6.19 8.20
C ASP A 212 -1.10 -6.89 9.47
N ARG A 213 -0.22 -7.71 10.08
CA ARG A 213 -0.52 -8.51 11.27
C ARG A 213 -0.71 -7.70 12.55
N GLU A 214 -0.32 -6.42 12.56
CA GLU A 214 -0.44 -5.57 13.75
C GLU A 214 -1.76 -4.80 13.78
N ALA A 215 -2.29 -4.44 12.61
CA ALA A 215 -3.53 -3.71 12.48
C ALA A 215 -4.76 -4.52 12.91
N ILE A 216 -5.72 -3.82 13.52
CA ILE A 216 -7.05 -4.36 13.81
C ILE A 216 -8.03 -3.78 12.79
N TYR A 217 -8.70 -4.65 12.07
CA TYR A 217 -9.68 -4.25 11.05
C TYR A 217 -11.12 -4.45 11.53
N PRO A 218 -11.99 -3.44 11.38
CA PRO A 218 -13.41 -3.59 11.63
C PRO A 218 -14.08 -4.37 10.50
N VAL A 219 -14.76 -5.46 10.85
CA VAL A 219 -15.45 -6.36 9.91
C VAL A 219 -16.91 -6.48 10.35
N VAL A 220 -17.84 -6.35 9.40
CA VAL A 220 -19.26 -6.61 9.63
C VAL A 220 -19.58 -8.01 9.12
N ARG A 221 -20.18 -8.83 9.97
CA ARG A 221 -20.65 -10.18 9.64
C ARG A 221 -22.16 -10.22 9.83
N ILE A 222 -22.88 -10.79 8.87
CA ILE A 222 -24.34 -10.86 8.86
C ILE A 222 -24.77 -12.31 8.83
N ALA A 223 -25.39 -12.76 9.93
CA ALA A 223 -26.02 -14.07 10.02
C ALA A 223 -27.40 -14.03 9.35
N ILE A 224 -27.59 -14.84 8.31
CA ILE A 224 -28.89 -14.96 7.64
C ILE A 224 -29.69 -16.06 8.32
N THR A 225 -30.92 -15.76 8.73
CA THR A 225 -31.82 -16.71 9.39
C THR A 225 -33.12 -16.86 8.64
N ALA A 226 -33.60 -18.09 8.51
CA ALA A 226 -34.94 -18.40 7.99
C ALA A 226 -35.50 -19.60 8.77
N TYR A 227 -36.78 -19.55 9.17
CA TYR A 227 -37.44 -20.62 9.92
C TYR A 227 -36.65 -21.12 11.14
N ASN A 228 -36.08 -20.20 11.94
CA ASN A 228 -35.21 -20.51 13.09
C ASN A 228 -33.96 -21.37 12.75
N MET A 229 -33.57 -21.39 11.49
CA MET A 229 -32.35 -22.03 11.00
C MET A 229 -31.36 -20.96 10.53
N LEU A 230 -30.06 -21.29 10.63
CA LEU A 230 -28.98 -20.44 10.18
C LEU A 230 -28.53 -20.86 8.78
N TYR A 231 -28.47 -19.91 7.85
CA TYR A 231 -27.95 -20.20 6.52
C TYR A 231 -26.43 -20.11 6.50
N LEU A 232 -25.79 -21.22 6.11
CA LEU A 232 -24.34 -21.36 6.04
C LEU A 232 -23.92 -21.71 4.61
N ALA A 233 -22.78 -21.16 4.20
CA ALA A 233 -22.20 -21.41 2.88
C ALA A 233 -20.71 -21.78 3.03
N PRO A 234 -20.16 -22.60 2.13
CA PRO A 234 -18.71 -22.81 2.08
C PRO A 234 -18.01 -21.50 1.75
N ARG A 235 -16.93 -21.19 2.50
CA ARG A 235 -16.09 -20.02 2.24
C ARG A 235 -15.45 -20.15 0.85
N PRO A 236 -15.41 -19.07 0.03
CA PRO A 236 -14.83 -19.12 -1.31
C PRO A 236 -13.38 -19.61 -1.29
N GLU A 237 -12.96 -20.40 -2.27
CA GLU A 237 -11.57 -20.88 -2.41
C GLU A 237 -10.53 -19.74 -2.51
N THR A 238 -10.97 -18.54 -2.88
CA THR A 238 -10.13 -17.35 -2.94
C THR A 238 -9.90 -16.66 -1.59
N THR A 239 -10.54 -17.13 -0.51
CA THR A 239 -10.29 -16.61 0.85
C THR A 239 -8.90 -17.03 1.32
N LEU A 240 -8.24 -16.17 2.09
CA LEU A 240 -6.96 -16.50 2.71
C LEU A 240 -7.13 -17.36 3.96
N ASP A 241 -8.24 -17.15 4.69
CA ASP A 241 -8.55 -17.87 5.93
C ASP A 241 -9.63 -18.94 5.69
N GLU A 242 -9.23 -20.21 5.88
CA GLU A 242 -10.07 -21.41 5.91
C GLU A 242 -11.00 -21.62 4.69
N PRO A 243 -10.46 -21.72 3.45
CA PRO A 243 -11.26 -22.00 2.26
C PRO A 243 -12.05 -23.32 2.37
N GLY A 244 -13.26 -23.33 1.81
CA GLY A 244 -14.13 -24.51 1.77
C GLY A 244 -14.89 -24.84 3.06
N LYS A 245 -14.48 -24.30 4.22
CA LYS A 245 -15.21 -24.50 5.49
C LYS A 245 -16.56 -23.77 5.47
N ASN A 246 -17.57 -24.32 6.13
CA ASN A 246 -18.89 -23.69 6.21
C ASN A 246 -18.89 -22.54 7.21
N ASP A 247 -19.44 -21.39 6.80
CA ASP A 247 -19.47 -20.15 7.58
C ASP A 247 -20.70 -19.30 7.21
N LEU A 248 -20.88 -18.16 7.90
CA LEU A 248 -21.80 -17.11 7.51
C LEU A 248 -21.41 -16.57 6.12
N PRO A 249 -22.35 -16.47 5.16
CA PRO A 249 -22.02 -16.10 3.77
C PRO A 249 -21.71 -14.61 3.59
N LEU A 250 -22.12 -13.77 4.55
CA LEU A 250 -22.07 -12.32 4.44
C LEU A 250 -21.05 -11.77 5.44
N GLU A 251 -19.85 -11.47 4.93
CA GLU A 251 -18.81 -10.79 5.67
C GLU A 251 -18.20 -9.68 4.82
N GLY A 252 -17.77 -8.58 5.46
CA GLY A 252 -17.08 -7.53 4.74
C GLY A 252 -16.45 -6.49 5.65
N TYR A 253 -15.35 -5.92 5.18
CA TYR A 253 -14.70 -4.80 5.86
C TYR A 253 -15.62 -3.58 5.90
N LEU A 254 -15.56 -2.84 7.00
CA LEU A 254 -16.12 -1.49 7.08
C LEU A 254 -15.28 -0.57 6.19
N ILE A 255 -15.92 0.15 5.25
CA ILE A 255 -15.21 1.12 4.42
C ILE A 255 -15.03 2.43 5.21
N TYR A 256 -13.88 3.07 5.05
CA TYR A 256 -13.56 4.32 5.73
C TYR A 256 -14.58 5.41 5.40
N GLY A 257 -15.25 5.91 6.43
CA GLY A 257 -16.33 6.90 6.30
C GLY A 257 -17.75 6.30 6.31
N GLU A 258 -17.90 4.98 6.19
CA GLU A 258 -19.17 4.30 6.45
C GLU A 258 -19.39 4.12 7.96
N ASN A 259 -20.67 4.15 8.37
CA ASN A 259 -21.09 3.61 9.65
C ASN A 259 -21.48 2.12 9.52
N ILE A 260 -21.70 1.45 10.66
CA ILE A 260 -22.00 0.01 10.69
C ILE A 260 -23.27 -0.34 9.90
N SER A 261 -24.32 0.48 10.00
CA SER A 261 -25.58 0.26 9.27
C SER A 261 -25.42 0.40 7.76
N GLN A 262 -24.60 1.34 7.29
CA GLN A 262 -24.27 1.51 5.87
C GLN A 262 -23.46 0.33 5.34
N ALA A 263 -22.46 -0.13 6.10
CA ALA A 263 -21.69 -1.31 5.73
C ALA A 263 -22.54 -2.59 5.72
N ALA A 264 -23.37 -2.79 6.73
CA ALA A 264 -24.29 -3.94 6.80
C ALA A 264 -25.26 -3.95 5.62
N ARG A 265 -25.84 -2.78 5.27
CA ARG A 265 -26.68 -2.61 4.06
C ARG A 265 -25.92 -2.98 2.79
N ARG A 266 -24.71 -2.45 2.59
CA ARG A 266 -23.87 -2.74 1.41
C ARG A 266 -23.54 -4.22 1.28
N ILE A 267 -23.19 -4.86 2.39
CA ILE A 267 -22.84 -6.30 2.43
C ILE A 267 -24.08 -7.15 2.14
N LEU A 268 -25.22 -6.85 2.77
CA LEU A 268 -26.48 -7.54 2.54
C LEU A 268 -26.90 -7.47 1.07
N HIS A 269 -26.90 -6.27 0.48
CA HIS A 269 -27.27 -6.09 -0.93
C HIS A 269 -26.28 -6.72 -1.92
N GLY A 270 -25.08 -7.13 -1.48
CA GLY A 270 -24.17 -7.92 -2.28
C GLY A 270 -24.71 -9.32 -2.60
N LEU A 271 -25.48 -9.92 -1.67
CA LEU A 271 -26.15 -11.21 -1.89
C LEU A 271 -27.63 -11.05 -2.23
N LEU A 272 -28.31 -10.06 -1.62
CA LEU A 272 -29.75 -9.83 -1.73
C LEU A 272 -30.04 -8.37 -2.13
N PRO A 273 -29.92 -8.00 -3.41
CA PRO A 273 -30.04 -6.62 -3.87
C PRO A 273 -31.39 -5.95 -3.51
N GLU A 274 -32.48 -6.71 -3.56
CA GLU A 274 -33.85 -6.21 -3.35
C GLU A 274 -34.36 -6.39 -1.90
N ALA A 275 -33.51 -6.84 -0.98
CA ALA A 275 -33.94 -7.10 0.41
C ALA A 275 -34.30 -5.82 1.16
N SER A 276 -35.47 -5.81 1.82
CA SER A 276 -35.84 -4.77 2.78
C SER A 276 -34.90 -4.80 3.99
N LEU A 277 -34.55 -3.63 4.52
CA LEU A 277 -33.64 -3.49 5.67
C LEU A 277 -34.34 -3.59 7.03
N GLN A 278 -35.67 -3.73 7.05
CA GLN A 278 -36.44 -3.78 8.29
C GLN A 278 -36.03 -4.94 9.20
N ASN A 279 -35.61 -6.06 8.59
CA ASN A 279 -35.20 -7.28 9.29
C ASN A 279 -33.69 -7.35 9.56
N LEU A 280 -32.95 -6.26 9.30
CA LEU A 280 -31.51 -6.17 9.53
C LEU A 280 -31.25 -5.55 10.90
N HIS A 281 -30.68 -6.33 11.82
CA HIS A 281 -30.44 -5.90 13.19
C HIS A 281 -28.97 -6.06 13.56
N TYR A 282 -28.38 -5.00 14.12
CA TYR A 282 -27.07 -5.06 14.77
C TYR A 282 -27.24 -5.52 16.22
N HIS A 283 -26.33 -6.39 16.69
CA HIS A 283 -26.43 -6.98 18.02
C HIS A 283 -25.28 -6.61 18.93
N PHE A 284 -24.08 -7.02 18.58
CA PHE A 284 -22.91 -6.78 19.42
C PHE A 284 -21.64 -6.71 18.59
N LYS A 285 -20.57 -6.23 19.23
CA LYS A 285 -19.21 -6.27 18.69
C LYS A 285 -18.31 -7.07 19.61
N TYR A 286 -17.33 -7.74 19.04
CA TYR A 286 -16.31 -8.44 19.81
C TYR A 286 -14.96 -8.36 19.12
N TYR A 287 -13.91 -8.52 19.91
CA TYR A 287 -12.55 -8.56 19.39
C TYR A 287 -12.15 -10.01 19.12
N TYR A 288 -11.83 -10.31 17.87
CA TYR A 288 -11.35 -11.61 17.43
C TYR A 288 -9.84 -11.54 17.16
N ARG A 289 -9.10 -12.50 17.72
CA ARG A 289 -7.65 -12.62 17.50
C ARG A 289 -7.28 -14.09 17.31
N ASP A 290 -6.65 -14.36 16.18
CA ASP A 290 -5.93 -15.60 15.87
C ASP A 290 -4.46 -15.26 15.55
N ASP A 291 -3.64 -16.26 15.22
CA ASP A 291 -2.22 -16.11 14.87
C ASP A 291 -2.00 -15.20 13.64
N THR A 292 -2.96 -15.22 12.71
CA THR A 292 -2.92 -14.46 11.45
C THR A 292 -3.84 -13.25 11.43
N THR A 293 -4.95 -13.29 12.17
CA THR A 293 -6.08 -12.38 11.94
C THR A 293 -6.47 -11.63 13.22
N ARG A 294 -6.62 -10.30 13.11
CA ARG A 294 -7.07 -9.42 14.19
C ARG A 294 -8.25 -8.56 13.73
N TRP A 295 -9.45 -8.89 14.15
CA TRP A 295 -10.66 -8.20 13.74
C TRP A 295 -11.43 -7.63 14.92
N LEU A 296 -12.06 -6.48 14.68
CA LEU A 296 -13.16 -6.00 15.49
C LEU A 296 -14.44 -6.34 14.74
N VAL A 297 -15.08 -7.45 15.12
CA VAL A 297 -16.25 -7.97 14.42
C VAL A 297 -17.51 -7.28 14.94
N PHE A 298 -18.38 -6.85 14.02
CA PHE A 298 -19.72 -6.35 14.28
C PHE A 298 -20.71 -7.37 13.74
N LEU A 299 -21.40 -8.07 14.63
CA LEU A 299 -22.33 -9.12 14.25
C LEU A 299 -23.74 -8.54 14.09
N CYS A 300 -24.32 -8.79 12.93
CA CYS A 300 -25.70 -8.47 12.59
C CYS A 300 -26.45 -9.75 12.26
N THR A 301 -27.78 -9.74 12.39
CA THR A 301 -28.63 -10.78 11.80
C THR A 301 -29.57 -10.18 10.76
N PHE A 302 -29.90 -10.98 9.77
CA PHE A 302 -30.90 -10.67 8.77
C PHE A 302 -31.89 -11.82 8.66
N GLU A 303 -33.17 -11.54 8.92
CA GLU A 303 -34.21 -12.56 8.77
C GLU A 303 -34.86 -12.51 7.39
N LEU A 304 -34.95 -13.70 6.80
CA LEU A 304 -35.68 -13.96 5.57
C LEU A 304 -37.00 -14.65 5.86
N GLU A 305 -38.04 -14.16 5.20
CA GLU A 305 -39.36 -14.77 5.19
C GLU A 305 -39.44 -15.95 4.20
N ASN A 306 -38.72 -15.85 3.07
CA ASN A 306 -38.62 -16.89 2.05
C ASN A 306 -37.15 -17.16 1.69
N ASP A 307 -36.75 -18.43 1.69
CA ASP A 307 -35.40 -18.93 1.41
C ASP A 307 -35.13 -19.21 -0.08
N ASP A 308 -36.11 -19.04 -0.98
CA ASP A 308 -35.95 -19.22 -2.43
C ASP A 308 -34.79 -18.40 -3.00
N VAL A 309 -34.55 -17.20 -2.44
CA VAL A 309 -33.44 -16.30 -2.82
C VAL A 309 -32.06 -16.84 -2.44
N LEU A 310 -31.99 -17.87 -1.59
CA LEU A 310 -30.75 -18.47 -1.10
C LEU A 310 -30.32 -19.74 -1.87
N ARG A 311 -31.08 -20.17 -2.89
CA ARG A 311 -30.84 -21.43 -3.61
C ARG A 311 -29.45 -21.43 -4.30
N GLY A 312 -28.69 -22.51 -4.08
CA GLY A 312 -27.48 -22.84 -4.85
C GLY A 312 -26.14 -22.41 -4.28
N LYS A 313 -26.09 -21.66 -3.16
CA LYS A 313 -24.83 -21.14 -2.57
C LYS A 313 -24.50 -21.69 -1.18
N GLY A 314 -25.41 -22.43 -0.56
CA GLY A 314 -25.29 -22.84 0.84
C GLY A 314 -26.50 -23.66 1.27
N LYS A 315 -26.67 -23.83 2.58
CA LYS A 315 -27.72 -24.65 3.18
C LYS A 315 -28.23 -24.02 4.48
N LEU A 316 -29.52 -24.20 4.77
CA LEU A 316 -30.09 -23.91 6.09
C LEU A 316 -29.76 -25.02 7.08
N TRP A 317 -29.19 -24.64 8.22
CA TRP A 317 -28.78 -25.55 9.29
C TRP A 317 -29.58 -25.26 10.55
N THR A 318 -30.09 -26.33 11.15
CA THR A 318 -30.64 -26.25 12.51
C THR A 318 -29.51 -26.11 13.53
N PHE A 319 -29.75 -25.39 14.63
CA PHE A 319 -28.75 -25.28 15.71
C PHE A 319 -28.32 -26.64 16.29
N ARG A 320 -29.19 -27.65 16.24
CA ARG A 320 -28.88 -29.02 16.63
C ARG A 320 -27.85 -29.66 15.68
N GLN A 321 -28.03 -29.51 14.36
CA GLN A 321 -27.08 -30.02 13.37
C GLN A 321 -25.72 -29.32 13.49
N ILE A 322 -25.72 -28.00 13.72
CA ILE A 322 -24.48 -27.24 13.94
C ILE A 322 -23.78 -27.79 15.18
N LYS A 323 -24.48 -27.90 16.32
CA LYS A 323 -23.91 -28.41 17.59
C LYS A 323 -23.23 -29.76 17.43
N GLN A 324 -23.84 -30.68 16.67
CA GLN A 324 -23.31 -32.03 16.44
C GLN A 324 -22.03 -32.03 15.59
N ASN A 325 -21.73 -30.96 14.87
CA ASN A 325 -20.59 -30.83 13.97
C ASN A 325 -19.54 -29.79 14.43
N LEU A 326 -19.76 -29.10 15.54
CA LEU A 326 -18.76 -28.24 16.18
C LEU A 326 -17.51 -29.06 16.57
N GLY A 327 -16.33 -28.49 16.34
CA GLY A 327 -15.05 -29.13 16.65
C GLY A 327 -14.67 -30.29 15.73
N LYS A 328 -15.48 -30.60 14.71
CA LYS A 328 -15.21 -31.65 13.71
C LYS A 328 -14.58 -31.10 12.43
N ASN A 329 -14.01 -29.90 12.49
CA ASN A 329 -13.35 -29.21 11.37
C ASN A 329 -14.28 -28.94 10.16
N TYR A 330 -15.60 -28.92 10.38
CA TYR A 330 -16.61 -28.67 9.34
C TYR A 330 -16.92 -27.18 9.16
N PHE A 331 -16.81 -26.42 10.24
CA PHE A 331 -17.11 -24.99 10.32
C PHE A 331 -15.83 -24.16 10.46
N SER A 332 -15.88 -22.90 10.01
CA SER A 332 -14.79 -21.96 10.27
C SER A 332 -14.66 -21.68 11.76
N LYS A 333 -13.45 -21.33 12.22
CA LYS A 333 -13.22 -20.89 13.60
C LYS A 333 -14.07 -19.69 13.97
N PHE A 334 -14.42 -18.84 13.00
CA PHE A 334 -15.29 -17.69 13.22
C PHE A 334 -16.70 -18.13 13.62
N LEU A 335 -17.31 -19.05 12.84
CA LEU A 335 -18.64 -19.57 13.14
C LEU A 335 -18.67 -20.34 14.46
N GLU A 336 -17.64 -21.16 14.75
CA GLU A 336 -17.57 -21.88 16.02
C GLU A 336 -17.53 -20.92 17.22
N HIS A 337 -16.84 -19.77 17.08
CA HIS A 337 -16.80 -18.73 18.10
C HIS A 337 -18.14 -17.98 18.24
N GLU A 338 -18.85 -17.75 17.12
CA GLU A 338 -20.13 -17.01 17.09
C GLU A 338 -21.36 -17.87 17.42
N TYR A 339 -21.20 -19.20 17.50
CA TYR A 339 -22.32 -20.15 17.63
C TYR A 339 -23.22 -19.91 18.84
N GLU A 340 -22.67 -19.92 20.06
CA GLU A 340 -23.48 -19.76 21.28
C GLU A 340 -24.20 -18.39 21.33
N PRO A 341 -23.51 -17.26 21.06
CA PRO A 341 -24.19 -15.97 20.95
C PRO A 341 -25.31 -15.93 19.93
N LEU A 342 -25.11 -16.51 18.73
CA LEU A 342 -26.14 -16.57 17.69
C LEU A 342 -27.33 -17.42 18.11
N LYS A 343 -27.07 -18.58 18.73
CA LYS A 343 -28.10 -19.49 19.23
C LYS A 343 -28.99 -18.82 20.28
N ASP A 344 -28.37 -18.16 21.26
CA ASP A 344 -29.09 -17.50 22.34
C ASP A 344 -29.89 -16.30 21.83
N LEU A 345 -29.33 -15.55 20.89
CA LEU A 345 -29.97 -14.39 20.29
C LEU A 345 -31.21 -14.77 19.47
N ILE A 346 -31.05 -15.75 18.59
CA ILE A 346 -32.13 -16.21 17.71
C ILE A 346 -33.20 -16.92 18.55
N GLY A 347 -32.80 -17.77 19.50
CA GLY A 347 -33.75 -18.43 20.42
C GLY A 347 -34.55 -17.46 21.28
N THR A 348 -33.92 -16.40 21.79
CA THR A 348 -34.60 -15.34 22.55
C THR A 348 -35.61 -14.61 21.66
N ARG A 349 -35.21 -14.26 20.44
CA ARG A 349 -36.07 -13.53 19.50
C ARG A 349 -37.33 -14.31 19.13
N GLU A 350 -37.21 -15.61 18.84
CA GLU A 350 -38.38 -16.44 18.51
C GLU A 350 -39.36 -16.54 19.68
N LYS A 351 -38.84 -16.67 20.92
CA LYS A 351 -39.68 -16.69 22.13
C LYS A 351 -40.56 -15.43 22.25
N TYR A 352 -40.05 -14.27 21.87
CA TYR A 352 -40.78 -13.00 21.93
C TYR A 352 -41.63 -12.70 20.69
N LYS A 353 -41.53 -13.50 19.61
CA LYS A 353 -42.46 -13.41 18.47
C LYS A 353 -43.75 -14.17 18.69
N GLU A 354 -43.67 -15.25 19.48
CA GLU A 354 -44.82 -16.09 19.86
C GLU A 354 -45.63 -15.53 21.05
N SER A 355 -45.16 -14.44 21.67
CA SER A 355 -45.83 -13.69 22.74
C SER A 355 -46.49 -12.43 22.20
#